data_AF-A0A6G0AGF9-F1
#
_entry.id   AF-A0A6G0AGF9-F1
#
_cell.length_a   1.000
_cell.length_b   1.000
_cell.length_c   1.000
_cell.angle_alpha   90.00
_cell.angle_beta   90.00
_cell.angle_gamma   90.00
#
_symmetry.space_group_name_H-M   'P 1'
#
loop_
_entity.id
_entity.type
_entity.pdbx_description
1 polymer ?
#
loop_
_entity_poly.entity_id
_entity_poly.type
_entity_poly.pdbx_seq_one_letter_code
_entity_poly.pdbx_strand_id
1 'polypeptide(L)'
;MKTLSLILIAFFIAIFSGCQENQINQPEISQINKDSLPVKNTIKICCEVRDPNYGICNLNGYVNYTHEVINRTMNPIGLWEISLKFHMSSKLCDKLGMVHLEWRIENRSEEIVYVSEEGILLLEKMYSITNRSDVVLLVRYLVTTNGVGLANVNLVRLERYFT
;
A
#
# COMPACT_ATOMS: atom_id res chain seq x y z
N MET A 1 28.09 10.53 -40.14
CA MET A 1 27.33 10.94 -38.93
C MET A 1 25.93 10.35 -38.96
N LYS A 2 25.76 9.06 -38.66
CA LYS A 2 24.43 8.40 -38.58
C LYS A 2 24.23 7.58 -37.28
N THR A 3 25.28 7.43 -36.48
CA THR A 3 25.28 6.59 -35.28
C THR A 3 24.94 7.36 -33.98
N LEU A 4 25.08 8.69 -33.97
CA LEU A 4 24.76 9.51 -32.80
C LEU A 4 23.25 9.65 -32.55
N SER A 5 22.41 9.54 -33.58
CA SER A 5 20.96 9.74 -33.43
C SER A 5 20.22 8.52 -32.86
N LEU A 6 20.78 7.31 -32.98
CA LEU A 6 20.15 6.09 -32.45
C LEU A 6 20.32 5.96 -30.94
N ILE A 7 21.41 6.47 -30.38
CA ILE A 7 21.69 6.39 -28.94
C ILE A 7 20.75 7.30 -28.14
N LEU A 8 20.34 8.44 -28.71
CA LEU A 8 19.42 9.38 -28.05
C LEU A 8 18.00 8.81 -27.90
N ILE A 9 17.55 7.99 -28.86
CA ILE A 9 16.20 7.40 -28.84
C ILE A 9 16.11 6.28 -27.79
N ALA A 10 17.19 5.49 -27.61
CA ALA A 10 17.25 4.47 -26.55
C ALA A 10 17.22 5.08 -25.14
N PHE A 11 17.79 6.28 -24.96
CA PHE A 11 17.77 6.98 -23.66
C PHE A 11 16.38 7.53 -23.31
N PHE A 12 15.58 7.94 -24.30
CA PHE A 12 14.21 8.41 -24.06
C PHE A 12 13.26 7.29 -23.63
N ILE A 13 13.45 6.06 -24.13
CA ILE A 13 12.60 4.91 -23.77
C ILE A 13 12.86 4.46 -22.32
N ALA A 14 14.08 4.63 -21.81
CA ALA A 14 14.42 4.27 -20.42
C ALA A 14 13.77 5.20 -19.36
N ILE A 15 13.40 6.43 -19.74
CA ILE A 15 12.81 7.44 -18.83
C ILE A 15 11.29 7.23 -18.64
N PHE A 16 10.65 6.45 -19.51
CA PHE A 16 9.24 6.05 -19.37
C PHE A 16 9.02 4.79 -18.51
N SER A 17 10.03 4.33 -17.77
CA SER A 17 9.80 3.44 -16.62
C SER A 17 9.22 4.21 -15.42
N GLY A 18 8.35 5.18 -15.69
CA GLY A 18 7.45 5.77 -14.72
C GLY A 18 6.45 4.70 -14.29
N CYS A 19 6.18 4.65 -12.99
CA CYS A 19 5.33 3.69 -12.30
C CYS A 19 4.51 2.77 -13.20
N GLN A 20 4.95 1.52 -13.29
CA GLN A 20 4.11 0.41 -13.70
C GLN A 20 2.79 0.57 -12.94
N GLU A 21 1.70 0.88 -13.65
CA GLU A 21 0.37 1.00 -13.07
C GLU A 21 0.17 -0.20 -12.17
N ASN A 22 0.06 0.04 -10.86
CA ASN A 22 -0.28 -1.01 -9.92
C ASN A 22 -1.66 -1.52 -10.36
N GLN A 23 -1.69 -2.61 -11.12
CA GLN A 23 -2.88 -3.44 -11.21
C GLN A 23 -3.25 -3.77 -9.77
N ILE A 24 -4.54 -3.63 -9.46
CA ILE A 24 -5.11 -4.05 -8.19
C ILE A 24 -4.70 -5.51 -8.01
N ASN A 25 -3.65 -5.75 -7.22
CA ASN A 25 -3.14 -7.08 -7.00
C ASN A 25 -4.20 -7.79 -6.15
N GLN A 26 -5.02 -8.62 -6.82
CA GLN A 26 -5.80 -9.62 -6.13
C GLN A 26 -4.84 -10.48 -5.32
N PRO A 27 -5.19 -10.85 -4.08
CA PRO A 27 -4.37 -11.77 -3.30
C PRO A 27 -4.15 -13.04 -4.14
N GLU A 28 -2.89 -13.44 -4.32
CA GLU A 28 -2.56 -14.66 -5.06
C GLU A 28 -3.28 -15.84 -4.39
N ILE A 29 -4.12 -16.53 -5.16
CA ILE A 29 -4.91 -17.68 -4.72
C ILE A 29 -3.98 -18.91 -4.74
N SER A 30 -2.95 -18.92 -3.91
CA SER A 30 -2.29 -20.16 -3.53
C SER A 30 -3.04 -20.70 -2.32
N GLN A 31 -3.64 -21.90 -2.43
CA GLN A 31 -4.25 -22.60 -1.31
C GLN A 31 -3.20 -22.82 -0.22
N ILE A 32 -3.18 -21.95 0.80
CA ILE A 32 -2.32 -22.11 1.95
C ILE A 32 -2.97 -23.18 2.85
N ASN A 33 -2.24 -24.25 3.14
CA ASN A 33 -2.65 -25.25 4.14
C ASN A 33 -2.93 -24.53 5.46
N LYS A 34 -4.18 -24.58 5.95
CA LYS A 34 -4.70 -23.83 7.12
C LYS A 34 -4.09 -24.20 8.49
N ASP A 35 -2.99 -24.94 8.51
CA ASP A 35 -2.12 -25.18 9.68
C ASP A 35 -0.92 -24.20 9.72
N SER A 36 -1.00 -23.10 8.95
CA SER A 36 0.14 -22.39 8.40
C SER A 36 0.83 -21.39 9.33
N LEU A 37 2.16 -21.52 9.35
CA LEU A 37 3.14 -20.51 9.74
C LEU A 37 2.78 -19.11 9.20
N PRO A 38 3.20 -18.03 9.89
CA PRO A 38 2.99 -16.66 9.43
C PRO A 38 3.55 -16.44 8.03
N VAL A 39 2.71 -15.96 7.10
CA VAL A 39 3.10 -15.58 5.74
C VAL A 39 3.61 -14.14 5.76
N LYS A 40 4.81 -13.91 5.24
CA LYS A 40 5.39 -12.58 5.10
C LYS A 40 5.46 -12.21 3.63
N ASN A 41 4.97 -11.03 3.28
CA ASN A 41 5.00 -10.56 1.90
C ASN A 41 5.10 -9.03 1.82
N THR A 42 5.28 -8.51 0.62
CA THR A 42 5.48 -7.09 0.33
C THR A 42 4.55 -6.63 -0.78
N ILE A 43 3.82 -5.55 -0.53
CA ILE A 43 3.04 -4.84 -1.54
C ILE A 43 3.85 -3.63 -2.00
N LYS A 44 4.23 -3.58 -3.28
CA LYS A 44 4.90 -2.39 -3.85
C LYS A 44 3.88 -1.30 -4.12
N ILE A 45 4.20 -0.07 -3.72
CA ILE A 45 3.41 1.12 -4.00
C ILE A 45 4.16 1.95 -5.04
N CYS A 46 3.58 2.13 -6.21
CA CYS A 46 4.06 3.05 -7.24
C CYS A 46 2.83 3.56 -7.98
N CYS A 47 2.32 4.71 -7.57
CA CYS A 47 1.13 5.28 -8.19
C CYS A 47 1.09 6.80 -8.07
N GLU A 48 0.27 7.41 -8.93
CA GLU A 48 -0.12 8.80 -8.78
C GLU A 48 -1.27 8.91 -7.77
N VAL A 49 -1.15 9.87 -6.86
CA VAL A 49 -2.18 10.24 -5.89
C VAL A 49 -2.53 11.71 -6.06
N ARG A 50 -3.82 12.04 -5.94
CA ARG A 50 -4.26 13.43 -6.02
C ARG A 50 -4.11 14.10 -4.66
N ASP A 51 -3.17 15.02 -4.54
CA ASP A 51 -3.07 15.93 -3.42
C ASP A 51 -4.22 16.95 -3.47
N PRO A 52 -5.04 17.07 -2.42
CA PRO A 52 -6.17 18.01 -2.40
C PRO A 52 -5.75 19.48 -2.39
N ASN A 53 -4.48 19.79 -2.14
CA ASN A 53 -3.93 21.14 -2.05
C ASN A 53 -2.94 21.45 -3.20
N TYR A 54 -2.21 20.43 -3.69
CA TYR A 54 -1.13 20.63 -4.68
C TYR A 54 -1.28 19.80 -5.99
N GLY A 55 -2.40 19.10 -6.18
CA GLY A 55 -2.69 18.33 -7.41
C GLY A 55 -1.99 16.96 -7.48
N ILE A 56 -1.77 16.42 -8.68
CA ILE A 56 -1.30 15.03 -8.86
C ILE A 56 0.15 14.83 -8.42
N CYS A 57 0.43 13.92 -7.50
CA CYS A 57 1.77 13.64 -6.98
C CYS A 57 2.10 12.15 -7.01
N ASN A 58 3.39 11.80 -7.15
CA ASN A 58 3.82 10.41 -7.16
C ASN A 58 4.02 9.89 -5.75
N LEU A 59 3.53 8.70 -5.47
CA LEU A 59 3.75 7.96 -4.24
C LEU A 59 4.52 6.67 -4.56
N ASN A 60 5.69 6.52 -3.93
CA ASN A 60 6.58 5.40 -4.16
C ASN A 60 6.99 4.76 -2.84
N GLY A 61 6.94 3.44 -2.74
CA GLY A 61 7.36 2.72 -1.54
C GLY A 61 6.85 1.30 -1.50
N TYR A 62 6.64 0.79 -0.30
CA TYR A 62 6.14 -0.54 -0.06
C TYR A 62 5.42 -0.66 1.28
N VAL A 63 4.63 -1.72 1.38
CA VAL A 63 4.05 -2.20 2.63
C VAL A 63 4.50 -3.64 2.83
N ASN A 64 5.34 -3.87 3.83
CA ASN A 64 5.63 -5.21 4.29
C ASN A 64 4.52 -5.64 5.24
N TYR A 65 4.01 -6.85 5.07
CA TYR A 65 3.01 -7.39 5.99
C TYR A 65 3.34 -8.82 6.41
N THR A 66 2.93 -9.14 7.64
CA THR A 66 2.81 -10.52 8.13
C THR A 66 1.33 -10.83 8.26
N HIS A 67 0.90 -11.97 7.69
CA HIS A 67 -0.45 -12.50 7.74
C HIS A 67 -0.41 -13.86 8.43
N GLU A 68 -1.18 -14.00 9.50
CA GLU A 68 -1.23 -15.22 10.29
C GLU A 68 -2.68 -15.54 10.63
N VAL A 69 -3.14 -16.73 10.24
CA VAL A 69 -4.47 -17.23 10.59
C VAL A 69 -4.39 -17.87 11.98
N ILE A 70 -5.11 -17.29 12.95
CA ILE A 70 -5.15 -17.80 14.32
C ILE A 70 -6.25 -18.85 14.42
N ASN A 71 -5.84 -20.12 14.51
CA ASN A 71 -6.76 -21.22 14.76
C ASN A 71 -6.99 -21.38 16.27
N ARG A 72 -8.15 -20.93 16.78
CA ARG A 72 -8.57 -21.15 18.16
C ARG A 72 -9.74 -22.14 18.19
N THR A 73 -9.76 -22.98 19.22
CA THR A 73 -10.82 -23.97 19.48
C THR A 73 -12.22 -23.38 19.69
N MET A 74 -12.34 -22.05 19.84
CA MET A 74 -13.63 -21.34 19.99
C MET A 74 -13.80 -20.18 18.99
N ASN A 75 -13.30 -20.30 17.76
CA ASN A 75 -13.64 -19.31 16.74
C ASN A 75 -15.15 -19.38 16.41
N PRO A 76 -15.85 -18.23 16.25
CA PRO A 76 -17.23 -18.23 15.78
C PRO A 76 -17.34 -18.98 14.46
N ILE A 77 -18.39 -19.80 14.32
CA ILE A 77 -18.57 -20.65 13.14
C ILE A 77 -18.52 -19.80 11.87
N GLY A 78 -17.62 -20.15 10.95
CA GLY A 78 -17.48 -19.49 9.66
C GLY A 78 -16.63 -18.21 9.64
N LEU A 79 -16.04 -17.82 10.78
CA LEU A 79 -15.10 -16.69 10.87
C LEU A 79 -13.69 -17.17 11.23
N TRP A 80 -12.71 -16.60 10.54
CA TRP A 80 -11.29 -16.80 10.77
C TRP A 80 -10.71 -15.56 11.43
N GLU A 81 -10.08 -15.73 12.59
CA GLU A 81 -9.28 -14.69 13.25
C GLU A 81 -7.94 -14.58 12.53
N ILE A 82 -7.57 -13.39 12.07
CA ILE A 82 -6.33 -13.13 11.33
C ILE A 82 -5.54 -12.05 12.08
N SER A 83 -4.29 -12.36 12.43
CA SER A 83 -3.32 -11.36 12.89
C SER A 83 -2.59 -10.76 11.69
N LEU A 84 -2.56 -9.44 11.65
CA LEU A 84 -1.87 -8.66 10.63
C LEU A 84 -0.84 -7.76 11.28
N LYS A 85 0.38 -7.76 10.75
CA LYS A 85 1.41 -6.78 11.11
C LYS A 85 1.82 -6.03 9.86
N PHE A 86 1.67 -4.71 9.84
CA PHE A 86 2.03 -3.87 8.72
C PHE A 86 3.25 -3.02 9.03
N HIS A 87 4.08 -2.81 8.01
CA HIS A 87 5.15 -1.84 8.01
C HIS A 87 5.13 -1.08 6.68
N MET A 88 4.58 0.15 6.74
CA MET A 88 4.54 1.09 5.62
C MET A 88 5.85 1.86 5.57
N SER A 89 6.45 1.93 4.38
CA SER A 89 7.55 2.85 4.08
C SER A 89 7.34 3.38 2.67
N SER A 90 6.96 4.66 2.56
CA SER A 90 6.75 5.31 1.27
C SER A 90 7.17 6.77 1.29
N LYS A 91 7.38 7.32 0.10
CA LYS A 91 7.78 8.71 -0.15
C LYS A 91 6.82 9.32 -1.15
N LEU A 92 6.30 10.48 -0.79
CA LEU A 92 5.50 11.34 -1.65
C LEU A 92 6.43 12.30 -2.42
N CYS A 93 6.08 12.62 -3.66
CA CYS A 93 6.85 13.56 -4.46
C CYS A 93 6.93 14.94 -3.78
N ASP A 94 8.09 15.59 -3.86
CA ASP A 94 8.25 16.98 -3.41
C ASP A 94 7.85 17.91 -4.56
N LYS A 95 6.63 18.43 -4.49
CA LYS A 95 6.12 19.38 -5.49
C LYS A 95 6.57 20.81 -5.29
N LEU A 96 6.97 21.17 -4.07
CA LEU A 96 7.30 22.56 -3.75
C LEU A 96 8.76 22.89 -4.07
N GLY A 97 9.53 21.92 -4.57
CA GLY A 97 10.96 22.09 -4.83
C GLY A 97 11.73 22.44 -3.56
N MET A 98 11.14 22.15 -2.39
CA MET A 98 11.75 22.36 -1.09
C MET A 98 12.56 21.11 -0.76
N VAL A 99 13.63 20.92 -1.53
CA VAL A 99 14.55 19.76 -1.53
C VAL A 99 15.03 19.37 -0.11
N HIS A 100 14.85 20.26 0.86
CA HIS A 100 15.28 20.15 2.24
C HIS A 100 14.33 19.32 3.12
N LEU A 101 13.06 19.12 2.75
CA LEU A 101 12.06 18.45 3.59
C LEU A 101 11.33 17.34 2.84
N GLU A 102 11.82 16.11 3.00
CA GLU A 102 11.18 14.96 2.39
C GLU A 102 9.82 14.64 3.05
N TRP A 103 8.83 14.34 2.22
CA TRP A 103 7.53 13.84 2.63
C TRP A 103 7.56 12.31 2.64
N ARG A 104 7.90 11.75 3.80
CA ARG A 104 7.99 10.32 4.06
C ARG A 104 6.80 9.85 4.88
N ILE A 105 6.46 8.58 4.69
CA ILE A 105 5.36 7.91 5.34
C ILE A 105 5.93 6.63 5.90
N GLU A 106 6.13 6.60 7.20
CA GLU A 106 6.72 5.46 7.91
C GLU A 106 5.84 5.14 9.12
N ASN A 107 5.33 3.92 9.17
CA ASN A 107 4.50 3.47 10.28
C ASN A 107 4.51 1.95 10.41
N ARG A 108 4.41 1.47 11.65
CA ARG A 108 4.21 0.07 11.97
C ARG A 108 2.93 -0.07 12.78
N SER A 109 2.18 -1.12 12.50
CA SER A 109 0.92 -1.37 13.20
C SER A 109 0.63 -2.86 13.26
N GLU A 110 -0.16 -3.25 14.25
CA GLU A 110 -0.61 -4.63 14.44
C GLU A 110 -2.13 -4.62 14.64
N GLU A 111 -2.84 -5.50 13.94
CA GLU A 111 -4.28 -5.64 14.02
C GLU A 111 -4.70 -7.10 14.12
N ILE A 112 -5.85 -7.32 14.73
CA ILE A 112 -6.57 -8.59 14.69
C ILE A 112 -7.91 -8.32 14.00
N VAL A 113 -8.20 -9.09 12.96
CA VAL A 113 -9.43 -8.95 12.18
C VAL A 113 -10.13 -10.30 12.03
N TYR A 114 -11.45 -10.26 11.79
CA TYR A 114 -12.25 -11.47 11.55
C TYR A 114 -12.74 -11.46 10.11
N VAL A 115 -12.45 -12.52 9.36
CA VAL A 115 -12.82 -12.64 7.95
C VAL A 115 -13.57 -13.95 7.75
N SER A 116 -14.68 -13.93 7.01
CA SER A 116 -15.36 -15.18 6.65
C SER A 116 -14.52 -15.99 5.65
N GLU A 117 -14.76 -17.30 5.57
CA GLU A 117 -13.93 -18.21 4.78
C GLU A 117 -13.71 -17.77 3.32
N GLU A 118 -14.78 -17.32 2.66
CA GLU A 118 -14.79 -16.79 1.30
C GLU A 118 -14.93 -15.26 1.26
N GLY A 119 -14.81 -14.60 2.41
CA GLY A 119 -15.04 -13.18 2.58
C GLY A 119 -13.84 -12.31 2.21
N ILE A 120 -14.14 -11.04 1.95
CA ILE A 120 -13.16 -9.97 1.82
C ILE A 120 -13.50 -8.91 2.85
N LEU A 121 -12.56 -8.61 3.73
CA LEU A 121 -12.65 -7.48 4.64
C LEU A 121 -11.89 -6.29 4.04
N LEU A 122 -12.52 -5.11 4.02
CA LEU A 122 -11.86 -3.86 3.71
C LEU A 122 -11.29 -3.25 5.00
N LEU A 123 -9.97 -3.24 5.12
CA LEU A 123 -9.26 -2.62 6.26
C LEU A 123 -8.71 -1.25 5.83
N GLU A 124 -9.17 -0.19 6.48
CA GLU A 124 -8.67 1.17 6.25
C GLU A 124 -7.55 1.53 7.24
N LYS A 125 -6.48 2.14 6.73
CA LYS A 125 -5.38 2.68 7.56
C LYS A 125 -5.04 4.09 7.12
N MET A 126 -4.83 4.96 8.10
CA MET A 126 -4.39 6.33 7.89
C MET A 126 -2.94 6.46 8.33
N TYR A 127 -2.12 7.09 7.49
CA TYR A 127 -0.71 7.31 7.75
C TYR A 127 -0.37 8.79 7.68
N SER A 128 0.27 9.28 8.75
CA SER A 128 0.83 10.63 8.80
C SER A 128 2.01 10.76 7.82
N ILE A 129 2.20 11.97 7.30
CA ILE A 129 3.27 12.30 6.36
C ILE A 129 4.25 13.24 7.06
N THR A 130 5.54 12.94 7.03
CA THR A 130 6.54 13.83 7.66
C THR A 130 6.53 15.20 6.99
N ASN A 131 6.72 16.25 7.79
CA ASN A 131 6.73 17.65 7.34
C ASN A 131 5.40 18.13 6.73
N ARG A 132 4.30 17.43 6.96
CA ARG A 132 2.94 17.77 6.49
C ARG A 132 1.89 17.41 7.54
N SER A 133 0.98 18.34 7.83
CA SER A 133 -0.09 18.17 8.82
C SER A 133 -1.50 18.46 8.29
N ASP A 134 -1.60 18.92 7.04
CA ASP A 134 -2.83 19.26 6.33
C ASP A 134 -3.53 18.04 5.73
N VAL A 135 -2.79 16.98 5.41
CA VAL A 135 -3.31 15.74 4.83
C VAL A 135 -2.66 14.49 5.42
N VAL A 136 -3.32 13.36 5.20
CA VAL A 136 -2.83 12.02 5.51
C VAL A 136 -3.00 11.10 4.32
N LEU A 137 -2.22 10.02 4.30
CA LEU A 137 -2.39 8.93 3.34
C LEU A 137 -3.40 7.92 3.88
N LEU A 138 -4.55 7.80 3.21
CA LEU A 138 -5.52 6.75 3.45
C LEU A 138 -5.23 5.57 2.52
N VAL A 139 -5.01 4.40 3.10
CA VAL A 139 -4.82 3.15 2.36
C VAL A 139 -5.93 2.17 2.73
N ARG A 140 -6.57 1.59 1.72
CA ARG A 140 -7.55 0.51 1.88
C ARG A 140 -6.93 -0.80 1.45
N TYR A 141 -6.90 -1.76 2.37
CA TYR A 141 -6.42 -3.11 2.14
C TYR A 141 -7.59 -4.08 1.96
N LEU A 142 -7.41 -5.05 1.07
CA LEU A 142 -8.30 -6.20 0.92
C LEU A 142 -7.72 -7.35 1.74
N VAL A 143 -8.36 -7.70 2.84
CA VAL A 143 -7.93 -8.81 3.69
C VAL A 143 -8.80 -10.03 3.43
N THR A 144 -8.16 -11.15 3.14
CA THR A 144 -8.80 -12.46 2.97
C THR A 144 -8.14 -13.46 3.89
N THR A 145 -8.73 -14.65 3.98
CA THR A 145 -8.10 -15.81 4.62
C THR A 145 -6.76 -16.23 3.99
N ASN A 146 -6.48 -15.81 2.75
CA ASN A 146 -5.26 -16.18 2.02
C ASN A 146 -4.19 -15.09 2.01
N GLY A 147 -4.52 -13.86 2.36
CA GLY A 147 -3.55 -12.78 2.33
C GLY A 147 -4.15 -11.37 2.29
N VAL A 148 -3.30 -10.40 1.98
CA VAL A 148 -3.62 -8.98 1.94
C VAL A 148 -3.30 -8.42 0.56
N GLY A 149 -4.26 -7.72 -0.05
CA GLY A 149 -4.09 -6.93 -1.27
C GLY A 149 -4.29 -5.44 -1.02
N LEU A 150 -3.98 -4.63 -2.03
CA LEU A 150 -4.17 -3.17 -2.01
C LEU A 150 -5.41 -2.82 -2.83
N ALA A 151 -6.46 -2.30 -2.19
CA ALA A 151 -7.66 -1.83 -2.91
C ALA A 151 -7.51 -0.40 -3.42
N ASN A 152 -7.03 0.51 -2.58
CA ASN A 152 -7.01 1.92 -2.91
C ASN A 152 -6.00 2.70 -2.05
N VAL A 153 -5.44 3.77 -2.62
CA VAL A 153 -4.52 4.69 -1.95
C VAL A 153 -4.88 6.12 -2.32
N ASN A 154 -5.19 6.97 -1.33
CA ASN A 154 -5.58 8.36 -1.53
C ASN A 154 -4.93 9.30 -0.50
N LEU A 155 -4.74 10.56 -0.88
CA LEU A 155 -4.48 11.64 0.06
C LEU A 155 -5.79 12.31 0.47
N VAL A 156 -6.01 12.47 1.76
CA VAL A 156 -7.23 13.04 2.32
C VAL A 156 -6.91 14.15 3.31
N ARG A 157 -7.72 15.22 3.32
CA ARG A 157 -7.57 16.32 4.30
C ARG A 157 -7.93 15.82 5.70
N LEU A 158 -7.13 16.20 6.68
CA LEU A 158 -7.33 15.77 8.08
C LEU A 158 -8.68 16.24 8.65
N GLU A 159 -9.14 17.43 8.24
CA GLU A 159 -10.40 18.05 8.69
C GLU A 159 -11.65 17.22 8.39
N ARG A 160 -11.62 16.32 7.40
CA ARG A 160 -12.78 15.49 7.01
C ARG A 160 -13.00 14.25 7.89
N TYR A 161 -12.13 13.99 8.87
CA TYR A 161 -12.22 12.80 9.72
C TYR A 161 -12.65 13.09 11.17
N PHE A 162 -12.72 14.36 11.58
CA PHE A 162 -13.12 14.78 12.92
C PHE A 162 -14.54 15.37 12.98
N THR A 163 -15.32 15.23 11.92
CA THR A 163 -16.74 15.62 11.82
C THR A 163 -17.55 14.43 11.37
#